data_AF-A0A5N7C254-F1
#
_entry.id   AF-A0A5N7C254-F1
#
_cell.length_a   1.000
_cell.length_b   1.000
_cell.length_c   1.000
_cell.angle_alpha   90.00
_cell.angle_beta   90.00
_cell.angle_gamma   90.00
#
_symmetry.space_group_name_H-M   'P 1'
#
loop_
_entity.id
_entity.type
_entity.pdbx_description
1 polymer ?
#
loop_
_entity_poly.entity_id
_entity_poly.type
_entity_poly.pdbx_seq_one_letter_code
_entity_poly.pdbx_strand_id
1 'polypeptide(L)'
;MELGPYLTFDEIDYECTLCERVFASKGSLYAHCRNTSRDEWCERCCRHQRKHQPRTMECCGCYKTFKSFSGVLIHLESGGCSSNITEDEIGNFARECYQSRKYINDELEEQRLKSVARFPWMD
;
A
#
# COMPACT_ATOMS: atom_id res chain seq x y z
N MET A 1 14.87 -18.50 12.49
CA MET A 1 14.45 -17.14 12.88
C MET A 1 14.97 -16.20 11.81
N GLU A 2 14.10 -15.79 10.89
CA GLU A 2 14.46 -14.85 9.82
C GLU A 2 14.74 -13.46 10.40
N LEU A 3 15.77 -12.80 9.88
CA LEU A 3 16.04 -11.41 10.24
C LEU A 3 14.90 -10.49 9.78
N GLY A 4 14.85 -9.29 10.36
CA GLY A 4 13.89 -8.27 9.94
C GLY A 4 14.07 -7.88 8.47
N PRO A 5 13.05 -7.31 7.82
CA PRO A 5 13.19 -6.71 6.51
C PRO A 5 14.23 -5.61 6.61
N TYR A 6 15.05 -5.50 5.57
CA TYR A 6 16.21 -4.61 5.53
C TYR A 6 17.38 -5.01 6.44
N LEU A 7 17.33 -6.22 7.01
CA LEU A 7 18.44 -6.84 7.71
C LEU A 7 18.80 -8.12 6.98
N THR A 8 20.03 -8.19 6.49
CA THR A 8 20.57 -9.31 5.72
C THR A 8 21.72 -9.94 6.48
N PHE A 9 21.94 -11.22 6.22
CA PHE A 9 23.11 -11.97 6.69
C PHE A 9 23.57 -12.83 5.52
N ASP A 10 24.82 -12.66 5.13
CA ASP A 10 25.45 -13.32 3.96
C ASP A 10 26.41 -14.44 4.37
N GLU A 11 26.18 -15.03 5.55
CA GLU A 11 27.03 -16.04 6.20
C GLU A 11 28.32 -15.50 6.82
N ILE A 12 28.69 -14.25 6.54
CA ILE A 12 29.92 -13.61 7.04
C ILE A 12 29.56 -12.44 7.96
N ASP A 13 28.75 -11.51 7.48
CA ASP A 13 28.42 -10.25 8.13
C ASP A 13 26.91 -10.00 8.16
N TYR A 14 26.52 -9.13 9.09
CA TYR A 14 25.15 -8.65 9.19
C TYR A 14 25.06 -7.26 8.58
N GLU A 15 24.11 -7.05 7.68
CA GLU A 15 23.95 -5.77 6.99
C GLU A 15 22.61 -5.11 7.33
N CYS A 16 22.63 -3.79 7.51
CA CYS A 16 21.45 -2.95 7.50
C CYS A 16 21.27 -2.30 6.13
N THR A 17 20.32 -2.78 5.32
CA THR A 17 20.11 -2.27 3.95
C THR A 17 19.43 -0.89 3.92
N LEU A 18 19.09 -0.28 5.06
CA LEU A 18 18.57 1.10 5.12
C LEU A 18 19.68 2.15 5.10
N CYS A 19 20.87 1.79 5.60
CA CYS A 19 22.03 2.66 5.69
C CYS A 19 23.29 2.03 5.09
N GLU A 20 23.17 0.82 4.53
CA GLU A 20 24.22 0.05 3.84
C GLU A 20 25.45 -0.20 4.74
N ARG A 21 25.23 -0.35 6.05
CA ARG A 21 26.29 -0.64 7.03
C ARG A 21 26.33 -2.12 7.35
N VAL A 22 27.56 -2.65 7.41
CA VAL A 22 27.87 -4.03 7.78
C VAL A 22 28.38 -4.12 9.22
N PHE A 23 28.12 -5.25 9.86
CA PHE A 23 28.41 -5.52 11.25
C PHE A 23 28.84 -6.98 11.43
N ALA A 24 29.95 -7.19 12.14
CA ALA A 24 30.46 -8.53 12.45
C ALA A 24 29.54 -9.36 13.37
N SER A 25 28.49 -8.77 13.95
CA SER A 25 27.55 -9.50 14.80
C SER A 25 26.13 -8.95 14.77
N LYS A 26 25.17 -9.84 14.98
CA LYS A 26 23.75 -9.50 15.15
C LYS A 26 23.52 -8.50 16.29
N GLY A 27 24.28 -8.64 17.38
CA GLY A 27 24.19 -7.74 18.54
C GLY A 27 24.60 -6.31 18.18
N SER A 28 25.69 -6.16 17.42
CA SER A 28 26.17 -4.87 16.92
C SER A 28 25.19 -4.24 15.93
N LEU A 29 24.63 -5.04 15.01
CA LEU A 29 23.57 -4.59 14.09
C LEU A 29 22.35 -4.09 14.87
N TYR A 30 21.87 -4.84 15.86
CA TYR A 30 20.73 -4.41 16.66
C TYR A 30 21.03 -3.16 17.49
N ALA A 31 22.21 -3.06 18.10
CA ALA A 31 22.65 -1.85 18.79
C ALA A 31 22.68 -0.64 17.85
N HIS A 32 23.16 -0.82 16.62
CA HIS A 32 23.08 0.20 15.58
C HIS A 32 21.63 0.61 15.30
N CYS A 33 20.72 -0.34 15.07
CA CYS A 33 19.32 -0.04 14.78
C CYS A 33 18.62 0.68 15.94
N ARG A 34 18.98 0.39 17.19
CA ARG A 34 18.46 1.09 18.37
C ARG A 34 18.85 2.56 18.43
N ASN A 35 20.06 2.87 17.98
CA ASN A 35 20.69 4.16 18.17
C ASN A 35 20.73 5.01 16.90
N THR A 36 20.15 4.50 15.79
CA THR A 36 20.01 5.26 14.55
C THR A 36 18.78 6.15 14.65
N SER A 37 18.92 7.44 14.36
CA SER A 37 17.85 8.46 14.44
C SER A 37 16.86 8.38 13.28
N ARG A 38 16.86 7.30 12.50
CA ARG A 38 15.81 7.01 11.53
C ARG A 38 14.77 6.18 12.26
N ASP A 39 13.79 6.88 12.86
CA ASP A 39 12.73 6.46 13.79
C ASP A 39 11.89 5.23 13.37
N GLU A 40 12.54 4.09 13.18
CA GLU A 40 11.89 2.90 12.69
C GLU A 40 12.27 1.65 13.50
N TRP A 41 13.04 1.68 14.59
CA TRP A 41 13.31 0.44 15.34
C TRP A 41 12.18 0.07 16.32
N CYS A 42 11.67 -1.16 16.25
CA CYS A 42 10.72 -1.70 17.23
C CYS A 42 11.39 -2.75 18.11
N GLU A 43 11.61 -2.43 19.40
CA GLU A 43 12.21 -3.36 20.38
C GLU A 43 11.42 -4.66 20.54
N ARG A 44 10.09 -4.58 20.49
CA ARG A 44 9.23 -5.76 20.64
C ARG A 44 9.36 -6.73 19.46
N CYS A 45 9.67 -6.23 18.27
CA CYS A 45 9.75 -7.02 17.06
C CYS A 45 11.20 -7.23 16.56
N CYS A 46 12.19 -6.63 17.24
CA CYS A 46 13.61 -6.61 16.84
C CYS A 46 13.84 -6.35 15.33
N ARG A 47 13.11 -5.39 14.77
CA ARG A 47 13.17 -5.06 13.33
C ARG A 47 12.71 -3.64 13.06
N HIS A 48 13.02 -3.14 11.86
CA HIS A 48 12.49 -1.86 11.38
C HIS A 48 10.95 -1.90 11.23
N GLN A 49 10.27 -0.80 11.60
CA GLN A 49 8.89 -0.71 12.07
C GLN A 49 7.91 -0.43 10.93
N ARG A 50 8.04 -1.14 9.81
CA ARG A 50 7.02 -1.08 8.75
C ARG A 50 5.61 -1.46 9.24
N LYS A 51 5.52 -2.33 10.25
CA LYS A 51 4.23 -2.88 10.72
C LYS A 51 3.44 -1.92 11.62
N HIS A 52 4.03 -0.87 12.17
CA HIS A 52 3.32 0.11 13.00
C HIS A 52 3.15 1.47 12.32
N GLN A 53 3.34 1.54 11.00
CA GLN A 53 3.04 2.75 10.24
C GLN A 53 1.62 3.23 10.58
N PRO A 54 1.45 4.52 10.93
CA PRO A 54 0.15 5.07 11.28
C PRO A 54 -0.80 4.89 10.09
N ARG A 55 -2.05 4.60 10.41
CA ARG A 55 -3.11 4.49 9.39
C ARG A 55 -3.59 5.90 9.07
N THR A 56 -2.90 6.56 8.14
CA THR A 56 -3.19 7.95 7.75
C THR A 56 -4.06 8.05 6.50
N MET A 57 -4.20 6.94 5.76
CA MET A 57 -4.97 6.90 4.53
C MET A 57 -6.39 6.47 4.84
N GLU A 58 -7.36 7.34 4.60
CA GLU A 58 -8.77 7.10 4.90
C GLU A 58 -9.53 6.63 3.65
N CYS A 59 -10.44 5.68 3.82
CA CYS A 59 -11.40 5.30 2.78
C CYS A 59 -12.48 6.39 2.63
N CYS A 60 -12.68 6.87 1.40
CA CYS A 60 -13.67 7.91 1.09
C CYS A 60 -15.13 7.52 1.40
N GLY A 61 -15.45 6.22 1.40
CA GLY A 61 -16.79 5.74 1.66
C GLY A 61 -17.08 5.53 3.13
N CYS A 62 -16.22 4.76 3.82
CA CYS A 62 -16.52 4.25 5.17
C CYS A 62 -15.62 4.82 6.26
N TYR A 63 -14.74 5.77 5.92
CA TYR A 63 -13.82 6.45 6.83
C TYR A 63 -12.87 5.53 7.60
N LYS A 64 -12.76 4.25 7.21
CA LYS A 64 -11.75 3.34 7.76
C LYS A 64 -10.35 3.79 7.34
N THR A 65 -9.41 3.69 8.26
CA THR A 65 -8.02 4.07 8.00
C THR A 65 -7.14 2.86 7.67
N PHE A 66 -6.19 3.06 6.77
CA PHE A 66 -5.31 2.04 6.19
C PHE A 66 -3.85 2.50 6.21
N LYS A 67 -2.94 1.53 6.11
CA LYS A 67 -1.48 1.78 6.15
C LYS A 67 -0.89 2.22 4.80
N SER A 68 -1.65 2.06 3.71
CA SER A 68 -1.22 2.37 2.36
C SER A 68 -2.43 2.52 1.42
N PHE A 69 -2.22 3.18 0.28
CA PHE A 69 -3.23 3.30 -0.77
C PHE A 69 -3.71 1.95 -1.29
N SER A 70 -2.79 1.00 -1.53
CA SER A 70 -3.14 -0.36 -1.96
C SER A 70 -4.06 -1.07 -0.95
N GLY A 71 -3.91 -0.79 0.35
CA GLY A 71 -4.81 -1.32 1.37
C GLY A 71 -6.22 -0.75 1.28
N VAL A 72 -6.36 0.53 0.87
CA VAL A 72 -7.66 1.16 0.58
C VAL A 72 -8.28 0.52 -0.66
N LEU A 73 -7.52 0.32 -1.74
CA LEU A 73 -8.02 -0.30 -2.98
C LEU A 73 -8.52 -1.72 -2.73
N ILE A 74 -7.73 -2.58 -2.10
CA ILE A 74 -8.15 -3.95 -1.76
C ILE A 74 -9.43 -3.95 -0.92
N HIS A 75 -9.57 -2.99 0.00
CA HIS A 75 -10.78 -2.85 0.80
C HIS A 75 -12.02 -2.53 -0.05
N LEU A 76 -11.89 -1.65 -1.04
CA LEU A 76 -12.97 -1.29 -1.94
C LEU A 76 -13.30 -2.46 -2.91
N GLU A 77 -12.28 -3.06 -3.53
CA GLU A 77 -12.43 -4.16 -4.51
C GLU A 77 -12.98 -5.45 -3.91
N SER A 78 -12.70 -5.72 -2.63
CA SER A 78 -13.21 -6.92 -1.95
C SER A 78 -14.72 -6.89 -1.65
N GLY A 79 -15.41 -5.77 -1.91
CA GLY A 79 -16.80 -5.57 -1.52
C GLY A 79 -17.00 -5.46 0.00
N GLY A 80 -15.92 -5.37 0.78
CA GLY A 80 -15.95 -5.27 2.24
C GLY A 80 -16.23 -3.86 2.78
N CYS A 81 -16.49 -2.89 1.90
CA CYS A 81 -16.84 -1.53 2.25
C CYS A 81 -18.34 -1.40 2.54
N SER A 82 -18.69 -0.88 3.71
CA SER A 82 -20.09 -0.66 4.13
C SER A 82 -20.82 0.41 3.33
N SER A 83 -20.08 1.17 2.53
CA SER A 83 -20.60 2.30 1.76
C SER A 83 -21.05 1.89 0.36
N ASN A 84 -21.10 0.57 0.09
CA ASN A 84 -21.51 -0.03 -1.17
C ASN A 84 -20.76 0.51 -2.40
N ILE A 85 -19.55 1.04 -2.21
CA ILE A 85 -18.71 1.48 -3.33
C ILE A 85 -18.44 0.26 -4.22
N THR A 86 -18.95 0.33 -5.43
CA THR A 86 -18.85 -0.71 -6.46
C THR A 86 -17.58 -0.55 -7.29
N GLU A 87 -17.19 -1.61 -8.00
CA GLU A 87 -16.09 -1.56 -8.98
C GLU A 87 -16.30 -0.46 -10.03
N ASP A 88 -17.55 -0.26 -10.47
CA ASP A 88 -17.91 0.80 -11.41
C ASP A 88 -17.68 2.20 -10.85
N GLU A 89 -18.00 2.43 -9.58
CA GLU A 89 -17.76 3.71 -8.91
C GLU A 89 -16.27 3.97 -8.71
N ILE A 90 -15.48 2.95 -8.34
CA ILE A 90 -14.01 3.05 -8.31
C ILE A 90 -13.47 3.46 -9.69
N GLY A 91 -13.99 2.83 -10.74
CA GLY A 91 -13.66 3.17 -12.12
C GLY A 91 -14.06 4.61 -12.48
N ASN A 92 -15.18 5.11 -11.98
CA ASN A 92 -15.61 6.50 -12.22
C ASN A 92 -14.68 7.49 -11.51
N PHE A 93 -14.32 7.25 -10.24
CA PHE A 93 -13.32 8.06 -9.54
C PHE A 93 -11.96 8.04 -10.23
N ALA A 94 -11.54 6.89 -10.76
CA ALA A 94 -10.30 6.79 -11.52
C ALA A 94 -10.32 7.63 -12.80
N ARG A 95 -11.48 7.80 -13.44
CA ARG A 95 -11.66 8.65 -14.63
C ARG A 95 -11.54 10.15 -14.34
N GLU A 96 -11.94 10.58 -13.15
CA GLU A 96 -11.78 11.97 -12.69
C GLU A 96 -10.32 12.36 -12.47
N CYS A 97 -9.41 11.38 -12.32
CA CYS A 97 -7.98 11.64 -12.22
C CYS A 97 -7.47 12.32 -13.50
N TYR A 98 -6.71 13.41 -13.36
CA TYR A 98 -6.18 14.17 -14.51
C TYR A 98 -5.31 13.32 -15.46
N GLN A 99 -4.72 12.23 -14.95
CA GLN A 99 -3.91 11.29 -15.74
C GLN A 99 -4.71 10.12 -16.33
N SER A 100 -6.02 10.03 -16.08
CA SER A 100 -6.86 8.89 -16.45
C SER A 100 -6.70 8.50 -17.92
N ARG A 101 -6.64 9.49 -18.82
CA ARG A 101 -6.42 9.33 -20.27
C ARG A 101 -5.21 8.49 -20.66
N LYS A 102 -4.19 8.34 -19.81
CA LYS A 102 -3.03 7.46 -20.07
C LYS A 102 -3.34 5.98 -19.89
N TYR A 103 -4.43 5.66 -19.21
CA TYR A 103 -4.78 4.32 -18.74
C TYR A 103 -6.18 3.88 -19.23
N ILE A 104 -6.83 4.69 -20.08
CA ILE A 104 -8.09 4.35 -20.73
C ILE A 104 -7.78 3.64 -22.05
N ASN A 105 -8.45 2.52 -22.29
CA ASN A 105 -8.49 1.89 -23.60
C ASN A 105 -9.80 2.32 -24.27
N ASP A 106 -9.69 3.12 -25.33
CA ASP A 106 -10.83 3.71 -26.04
C ASP A 106 -11.84 2.65 -26.52
N GLU A 107 -11.36 1.48 -26.98
CA GLU A 107 -12.21 0.39 -27.46
C GLU A 107 -13.05 -0.24 -26.35
N LEU A 108 -12.46 -0.41 -25.16
CA LEU A 108 -13.15 -0.96 -23.99
C LEU A 108 -14.09 0.07 -23.35
N GLU A 109 -13.72 1.36 -23.42
CA GLU A 109 -14.56 2.45 -22.91
C GLU A 109 -15.84 2.58 -23.73
N GLU A 110 -15.75 2.51 -25.06
CA GLU A 110 -16.93 2.50 -25.92
C GLU A 110 -17.87 1.33 -25.62
N GLN A 111 -17.33 0.15 -25.36
CA GLN A 111 -18.12 -1.03 -25.01
C GLN A 111 -18.83 -0.87 -23.66
N ARG A 112 -18.17 -0.23 -22.67
CA ARG A 112 -18.76 0.07 -21.36
C ARG A 112 -19.84 1.16 -21.46
N LEU A 113 -19.63 2.22 -22.22
CA LEU A 113 -20.66 3.26 -22.44
C LEU A 113 -21.89 2.66 -23.13
N LYS A 114 -21.70 1.74 -24.09
CA LYS A 114 -22.78 1.00 -24.76
C LYS A 114 -23.50 0.00 -23.83
N SER A 115 -22.86 -0.48 -22.76
CA SER A 115 -23.50 -1.37 -21.78
C SER A 115 -24.28 -0.60 -20.71
N VAL A 116 -23.77 0.54 -20.25
CA VAL A 116 -24.45 1.45 -19.30
C VAL A 116 -25.66 2.12 -19.96
N ALA A 117 -25.58 2.48 -21.25
CA ALA A 117 -26.68 3.07 -22.00
C ALA A 117 -27.83 2.10 -22.36
N ARG A 118 -27.81 0.85 -21.88
CA ARG A 118 -28.82 -0.19 -22.20
C ARG A 118 -30.09 -0.15 -21.33
N PHE A 119 -30.22 0.82 -20.42
CA PHE A 119 -31.48 1.09 -19.71
C PHE A 119 -32.01 2.50 -20.06
N PRO A 120 -33.05 2.60 -20.91
CA PRO A 120 -33.52 3.83 -21.54
C PRO A 120 -34.65 4.48 -20.76
N TRP A 121 -34.69 5.80 -20.58
CA TRP A 121 -35.94 6.61 -20.60
C TRP A 121 -35.62 8.09 -20.88
N MET A 122 -35.87 8.53 -22.11
CA MET A 122 -36.72 9.70 -22.43
C MET A 122 -36.78 9.85 -23.95
N ASP A 123 -37.95 9.54 -24.51
CA ASP A 123 -38.60 10.42 -25.50
C ASP A 123 -38.66 11.86 -24.98
#